data_AF-A0A349URH2-F1
#
_entry.id   AF-A0A349URH2-F1
#
_cell.length_a   1.000
_cell.length_b   1.000
_cell.length_c   1.000
_cell.angle_alpha   90.00
_cell.angle_beta   90.00
_cell.angle_gamma   90.00
#
_symmetry.space_group_name_H-M   'P 1'
#
loop_
_entity.id
_entity.type
_entity.pdbx_description
1 polymer ?
#
loop_
_entity_poly.entity_id
_entity_poly.type
_entity_poly.pdbx_seq_one_letter_code
_entity_poly.pdbx_strand_id
1 'polypeptide(L)' 'MKQKRFTEEQKAFALRQADSGVPISEILRKMGISEATFYRWKKKYGGLEHFTFGR' A
#
# COMPACT_ATOMS: atom_id res chain seq x y z
N MET A 1 -5.18 -14.78 -19.50
CA MET A 1 -5.37 -14.41 -18.07
C MET A 1 -4.89 -12.96 -17.88
N LYS A 2 -5.81 -12.01 -17.66
CA LYS A 2 -5.50 -10.57 -17.71
C LYS A 2 -4.60 -10.17 -16.53
N GLN A 3 -3.42 -9.64 -16.87
CA GLN A 3 -2.36 -9.17 -15.98
C GLN A 3 -2.90 -8.38 -14.78
N LYS A 4 -2.87 -8.98 -13.58
CA LYS A 4 -2.85 -8.18 -12.35
C LYS A 4 -1.50 -7.48 -12.32
N ARG A 5 -1.46 -6.21 -12.71
CA ARG A 5 -0.24 -5.36 -12.73
C ARG A 5 0.55 -5.36 -11.42
N PHE A 6 -0.08 -5.70 -10.29
CA PHE A 6 0.57 -5.85 -8.99
C PHE A 6 -0.01 -7.05 -8.21
N THR A 7 0.86 -7.89 -7.65
CA THR A 7 0.47 -9.01 -6.79
C THR A 7 0.00 -8.51 -5.42
N GLU A 8 -0.69 -9.36 -4.65
CA GLU A 8 -1.12 -9.00 -3.30
C GLU A 8 0.09 -8.76 -2.38
N GLU A 9 1.19 -9.51 -2.55
CA GLU A 9 2.41 -9.28 -1.77
C GLU A 9 3.03 -7.91 -2.06
N GLN A 10 3.04 -7.46 -3.32
CA GLN A 10 3.56 -6.15 -3.69
C GLN A 10 2.76 -5.01 -3.06
N LYS A 11 1.43 -5.16 -2.98
CA LYS A 11 0.56 -4.17 -2.31
C LYS A 11 0.80 -4.14 -0.81
N ALA A 12 0.87 -5.32 -0.18
CA ALA A 12 1.15 -5.43 1.25
C ALA A 12 2.54 -4.88 1.60
N PHE A 13 3.54 -5.12 0.75
CA PHE A 13 4.89 -4.56 0.91
C PHE A 13 4.90 -3.03 0.81
N ALA A 14 4.11 -2.45 -0.10
CA ALA A 14 3.95 -0.99 -0.19
C ALA A 14 3.38 -0.41 1.10
N LEU A 15 2.31 -1.02 1.63
CA LEU A 15 1.66 -0.55 2.85
C LEU A 15 2.60 -0.66 4.06
N ARG A 16 3.25 -1.82 4.25
CA ARG A 16 4.23 -2.03 5.32
C ARG A 16 5.39 -1.03 5.30
N GLN A 17 5.88 -0.64 4.12
CA GLN A 17 6.93 0.39 4.05
C GLN A 17 6.43 1.73 4.59
N ALA A 18 5.19 2.12 4.28
CA ALA A 18 4.61 3.35 4.82
C ALA A 18 4.42 3.25 6.34
N ASP A 19 3.99 2.10 6.87
CA ASP A 19 3.88 1.88 8.32
C ASP A 19 5.24 1.85 9.03
N SER A 20 6.29 1.41 8.31
CA SER A 20 7.68 1.47 8.78
C SER A 20 8.28 2.88 8.75
N GLY A 21 7.50 3.89 8.35
CA GLY A 21 7.93 5.29 8.29
C GLY A 21 8.57 5.72 6.96
N VAL A 22 8.56 4.87 5.93
CA VAL A 22 9.03 5.27 4.59
C VAL A 22 8.06 6.29 3.99
N PRO A 23 8.54 7.43 3.46
CA PRO A 23 7.68 8.41 2.80
C PRO A 23 6.89 7.78 1.64
N ILE A 24 5.59 8.06 1.60
CA ILE A 24 4.70 7.55 0.54
C ILE A 24 5.25 7.94 -0.84
N SER A 25 5.74 9.18 -1.01
CA SER A 25 6.35 9.67 -2.26
C SER A 25 7.49 8.80 -2.78
N GLU A 26 8.32 8.24 -1.90
CA GLU A 26 9.36 7.28 -2.29
C GLU A 26 8.78 5.95 -2.74
N ILE A 27 7.76 5.46 -2.04
CA ILE A 27 7.07 4.21 -2.39
C ILE A 27 6.41 4.34 -3.78
N LEU A 28 5.75 5.47 -4.04
CA LEU A 28 5.15 5.78 -5.35
C LEU A 28 6.20 5.77 -6.47
N ARG A 29 7.35 6.40 -6.23
CA ARG A 29 8.45 6.47 -7.20
C ARG A 29 9.11 5.11 -7.43
N LYS A 30 9.35 4.34 -6.36
CA LYS A 30 10.00 3.03 -6.41
C LYS A 30 9.13 1.97 -7.08
N MET A 31 7.81 2.03 -6.87
CA MET A 31 6.86 1.10 -7.47
C MET A 31 6.27 1.58 -8.81
N GLY A 32 6.48 2.84 -9.18
CA GLY A 32 5.89 3.43 -10.38
C GLY A 32 4.36 3.49 -10.32
N ILE A 33 3.81 3.74 -9.13
CA ILE A 33 2.36 3.83 -8.90
C ILE A 33 1.94 5.25 -8.56
N SER A 34 0.69 5.58 -8.88
CA SER A 34 0.09 6.84 -8.47
C SER A 34 -0.35 6.81 -7.01
N GLU A 35 -0.38 7.98 -6.39
CA GLU A 35 -0.83 8.15 -5.00
C GLU A 35 -2.26 7.60 -4.79
N ALA A 36 -3.14 7.84 -5.76
CA ALA A 36 -4.50 7.29 -5.77
C ALA A 36 -4.53 5.74 -5.72
N THR A 37 -3.55 5.08 -6.34
CA THR A 37 -3.43 3.61 -6.31
C THR A 37 -3.03 3.13 -4.93
N PHE A 38 -2.07 3.79 -4.30
CA PHE A 38 -1.63 3.49 -2.94
C PHE A 38 -2.77 3.65 -1.92
N TYR A 39 -3.49 4.76 -1.94
CA TYR A 39 -4.63 4.96 -1.04
C TYR A 39 -5.79 4.01 -1.30
N ARG A 40 -6.02 3.57 -2.54
CA ARG A 40 -6.96 2.49 -2.84
C ARG A 40 -6.57 1.18 -2.16
N TRP A 41 -5.27 0.85 -2.13
CA TRP A 41 -4.78 -0.32 -1.41
C TRP A 41 -4.89 -0.11 0.10
N LYS A 42 -4.53 1.06 0.62
CA LYS A 42 -4.70 1.38 2.05
C LYS A 42 -6.17 1.28 2.50
N LYS A 43 -7.12 1.73 1.67
CA LYS A 43 -8.56 1.58 1.97
C LYS A 43 -9.01 0.11 1.94
N LYS A 44 -8.50 -0.68 0.99
CA LYS A 44 -8.90 -2.08 0.79
C LYS A 44 -8.24 -3.05 1.77
N TYR A 45 -6.98 -2.82 2.12
CA TYR A 45 -6.14 -3.71 2.92
C TYR A 45 -5.75 -3.10 4.27
N GLY A 46 -5.58 -1.78 4.36
CA GLY A 46 -5.31 -1.08 5.63
C GLY A 46 -6.55 -0.88 6.51
N GLY A 47 -7.77 -1.09 5.99
CA GLY A 47 -8.99 -1.19 6.81
C GLY A 47 -9.02 -2.42 7.73
N LEU A 48 -8.13 -3.40 7.50
CA LEU A 48 -7.91 -4.53 8.43
C LEU A 48 -6.97 -4.14 9.60
N GLU A 49 -6.22 -3.04 9.51
CA GLU A 49 -5.35 -2.53 10.59
C GLU A 49 -5.98 -1.39 11.40
N HIS A 50 -7.02 -0.72 10.88
CA HIS A 50 -7.74 0.33 11.62
C HIS A 50 -8.51 -0.19 12.86
N PHE A 51 -8.57 -1.51 13.08
CA PHE A 51 -9.10 -2.10 14.31
C PHE A 51 -8.03 -2.40 15.38
N THR A 52 -6.73 -2.22 15.13
CA THR A 52 -5.70 -2.71 16.07
C THR A 52 -4.68 -1.71 16.58
N PHE A 53 -4.59 -0.47 16.06
CA PHE A 53 -3.66 0.52 16.64
C PHE A 53 -4.28 1.91 16.83
N GLY A 54 -5.43 1.89 17.52
CA GLY A 54 -6.04 3.05 18.14
C GLY A 54 -6.30 2.77 19.62
N ARG A 55 -5.22 2.58 20.40
CA ARG A 55 -5.18 2.86 21.84
C ARG A 55 -3.76 3.06 22.31
#